data_AF-A0A7C4EGT9-F1
#
_entry.id   AF-A0A7C4EGT9-F1
#
_cell.length_a   1.000
_cell.length_b   1.000
_cell.length_c   1.000
_cell.angle_alpha   90.00
_cell.angle_beta   90.00
_cell.angle_gamma   90.00
#
_symmetry.space_group_name_H-M   'P 1'
#
loop_
_entity.id
_entity.type
_entity.pdbx_description
1 polymer ?
#
loop_
_entity_poly.entity_id
_entity_poly.type
_entity_poly.pdbx_seq_one_letter_code
_entity_poly.pdbx_strand_id
1 'polypeptide(L)' 'MKKTMVYLEDEQLLLLKRMAASSKKRMSEIIREALSSYLIEKKEKPDYFSFIGIAEGPKNGRTSEQTEEVLRKLLK' A
#
# COMPACT_ATOMS: atom_id res chain seq x y z
N MET A 1 -2.63 -10.31 -16.90
CA MET A 1 -3.42 -9.05 -16.84
C MET A 1 -4.90 -9.39 -17.00
N LYS A 2 -5.81 -8.80 -16.22
CA LYS A 2 -7.26 -8.94 -16.42
C LYS A 2 -7.77 -7.79 -17.31
N LYS A 3 -8.74 -8.05 -18.17
CA LYS A 3 -9.36 -7.02 -19.03
C LYS A 3 -10.51 -6.36 -18.26
N THR A 4 -10.47 -5.03 -18.18
CA THR A 4 -11.52 -4.22 -17.56
C THR A 4 -12.01 -3.20 -18.58
N MET A 5 -13.33 -3.05 -18.69
CA MET A 5 -13.95 -2.00 -19.50
C MET A 5 -14.42 -0.90 -18.56
N VAL A 6 -14.15 0.35 -18.93
CA VAL A 6 -14.55 1.54 -18.16
C VAL A 6 -15.21 2.51 -19.13
N TYR A 7 -16.35 3.05 -18.75
CA TYR A 7 -17.03 4.09 -19.52
C TYR A 7 -16.42 5.45 -19.21
N LEU A 8 -16.23 6.25 -20.24
CA LEU A 8 -15.72 7.61 -20.16
C LEU A 8 -16.69 8.53 -20.89
N GLU A 9 -16.87 9.74 -20.36
CA GLU A 9 -17.54 10.80 -21.09
C GLU A 9 -16.68 11.25 -22.29
N ASP A 10 -17.32 11.78 -23.32
CA ASP A 10 -16.63 12.21 -24.56
C ASP A 10 -15.54 13.25 -24.28
N GLU A 11 -15.79 14.16 -23.34
CA GLU A 11 -14.82 15.17 -22.91
C GLU A 11 -13.58 14.55 -22.26
N GLN A 12 -13.78 13.52 -21.42
CA GLN A 12 -12.68 12.80 -20.76
C GLN A 12 -11.84 12.04 -21.78
N LEU A 13 -12.49 11.40 -22.77
CA LEU A 13 -11.80 10.72 -23.84
C LEU A 13 -10.96 11.68 -24.70
N LEU A 14 -11.50 12.87 -24.99
CA LEU A 14 -10.79 13.91 -25.74
C LEU A 14 -9.55 14.41 -24.97
N LEU A 15 -9.70 14.68 -23.67
CA LEU A 15 -8.59 15.08 -22.80
C LEU A 15 -7.51 14.00 -22.75
N LEU A 16 -7.90 12.74 -22.58
CA LEU A 16 -6.95 11.62 -22.53
C LEU A 16 -6.18 11.45 -23.86
N LYS A 17 -6.85 11.62 -25.01
CA LYS A 17 -6.19 11.62 -26.32
C LYS A 17 -5.17 12.75 -26.46
N ARG A 18 -5.51 13.97 -26.03
CA ARG A 18 -4.60 15.12 -26.05
C ARG A 18 -3.37 14.87 -25.17
N MET A 19 -3.57 14.32 -23.96
CA MET A 19 -2.47 13.96 -23.06
C MET A 19 -1.57 12.88 -23.63
N ALA A 20 -2.14 11.85 -24.26
CA ALA A 20 -1.37 10.79 -24.93
C ALA A 20 -0.49 11.36 -26.05
N ALA A 21 -1.05 12.26 -26.85
CA ALA A 21 -0.31 12.93 -27.92
C ALA A 21 0.83 13.79 -27.39
N SER A 22 0.59 14.62 -26.36
CA SER A 22 1.60 15.54 -25.82
C SER A 22 2.72 14.81 -25.06
N SER A 23 2.38 13.77 -24.32
CA SER A 23 3.32 12.99 -23.51
C SER A 23 4.06 11.88 -24.28
N LYS A 24 3.68 11.63 -25.55
CA LYS A 24 4.16 10.50 -26.37
C LYS A 24 3.96 9.13 -25.69
N LYS A 25 2.97 9.01 -24.81
CA LYS A 25 2.61 7.78 -24.12
C LYS A 25 1.35 7.16 -24.70
N ARG A 26 1.17 5.85 -24.56
CA ARG A 26 -0.09 5.20 -24.89
C ARG A 26 -1.14 5.56 -23.84
N MET A 27 -2.40 5.67 -24.26
CA MET A 27 -3.52 5.94 -23.35
C MET A 27 -3.61 4.90 -22.22
N SER A 28 -3.31 3.63 -22.49
CA SER A 28 -3.27 2.56 -21.48
C SER A 28 -2.19 2.77 -20.41
N GLU A 29 -1.05 3.37 -20.77
CA GLU A 29 0.00 3.69 -19.82
C GLU A 29 -0.44 4.83 -18.89
N ILE A 30 -1.05 5.87 -19.46
CA ILE A 30 -1.59 7.00 -18.70
C ILE A 30 -2.68 6.52 -17.74
N ILE A 31 -3.63 5.69 -18.20
CA ILE A 31 -4.69 5.13 -17.36
C ILE A 31 -4.08 4.31 -16.22
N ARG A 32 -3.07 3.48 -16.50
CA ARG A 32 -2.39 2.66 -15.49
C ARG A 32 -1.65 3.52 -14.46
N GLU A 33 -0.94 4.55 -14.91
CA GLU A 33 -0.24 5.50 -14.04
C GLU A 33 -1.23 6.23 -13.14
N ALA A 34 -2.30 6.80 -13.71
CA ALA A 34 -3.33 7.51 -12.96
C ALA A 34 -4.02 6.61 -11.93
N LEU A 35 -4.39 5.38 -12.32
CA LEU A 35 -4.99 4.41 -11.40
C LEU A 35 -4.01 4.04 -10.28
N SER A 36 -2.74 3.81 -10.60
CA SER A 36 -1.72 3.50 -9.60
C SER A 36 -1.52 4.65 -8.62
N SER A 37 -1.42 5.89 -9.11
CA SER A 37 -1.28 7.08 -8.28
C SER A 37 -2.50 7.26 -7.37
N TYR A 38 -3.72 7.11 -7.91
CA TYR A 38 -4.95 7.19 -7.13
C TYR A 38 -4.99 6.12 -6.04
N LEU A 39 -4.66 4.88 -6.37
CA LEU A 39 -4.64 3.79 -5.38
C LEU A 39 -3.56 3.97 -4.32
N ILE A 40 -2.39 4.52 -4.66
CA ILE A 40 -1.33 4.82 -3.69
C ILE A 40 -1.77 5.94 -2.75
N GLU A 41 -2.40 6.99 -3.28
CA GLU A 41 -2.92 8.11 -2.49
C GLU A 41 -4.06 7.66 -1.56
N LYS A 42 -4.94 6.79 -2.04
CA LYS A 42 -6.08 6.26 -1.30
C LYS A 42 -5.78 5.02 -0.46
N LYS A 43 -4.59 4.43 -0.61
CA LYS A 43 -4.14 3.40 0.31
C LYS A 43 -4.02 4.08 1.66
N GLU A 44 -4.98 3.85 2.54
CA GLU A 44 -4.91 4.23 3.93
C GLU A 44 -3.49 3.92 4.39
N LYS A 45 -2.81 4.90 5.01
CA LYS A 45 -1.55 4.64 5.69
C LYS A 45 -1.80 3.36 6.49
N PRO A 46 -1.01 2.28 6.30
CA PRO A 46 -1.20 1.09 7.11
C PRO A 46 -1.27 1.58 8.54
N ASP A 47 -2.37 1.25 9.21
CA ASP A 47 -2.61 1.70 10.57
C ASP A 47 -1.57 1.02 11.45
N TYR A 48 -0.38 1.60 11.51
CA TYR A 48 0.71 1.14 12.37
C TYR A 48 0.31 1.28 13.85
N PHE A 49 -0.82 1.94 14.16
CA PHE A 49 -1.43 1.93 15.49
C PHE A 49 -2.25 0.67 15.80
N SER A 50 -2.54 -0.20 14.84
CA SER A 50 -3.14 -1.50 15.15
C SER A 50 -2.12 -2.51 15.70
N PHE A 51 -0.83 -2.15 15.75
CA PHE A 51 0.13 -2.81 16.63
C PHE A 51 0.13 -2.07 17.98
N ILE A 52 -0.81 -2.42 18.86
CA ILE A 52 -0.77 -2.02 20.27
C ILE A 52 0.38 -2.81 20.92
N GLY A 53 1.60 -2.34 20.71
CA GLY A 53 2.69 -2.60 21.64
C GLY A 53 2.39 -1.78 22.89
N ILE A 54 1.89 -2.43 23.94
CA ILE A 54 1.53 -1.80 25.23
C ILE A 54 2.75 -1.16 25.94
N ALA A 55 3.96 -1.31 25.40
CA ALA A 55 5.21 -0.73 25.87
C ALA A 55 6.31 -0.74 24.78
N GLU A 56 7.37 0.08 24.96
CA GLU A 56 8.61 0.00 24.19
C GLU A 56 9.23 -1.39 24.38
N GLY A 57 9.53 -2.09 23.27
CA GLY A 57 10.15 -3.41 23.31
C GLY A 57 11.56 -3.36 23.92
N PRO A 58 12.04 -4.45 24.53
CA PRO A 58 13.34 -4.47 25.20
C PRO A 58 14.48 -4.16 24.21
N LYS A 59 15.32 -3.17 24.54
CA LYS A 59 16.39 -2.66 23.67
C LYS A 59 17.43 -3.71 23.26
N ASN A 60 17.53 -4.81 24.01
CA ASN A 60 18.56 -5.84 23.85
C ASN A 60 17.99 -7.28 23.80
N GLY A 61 17.00 -7.56 22.94
CA GLY A 61 16.79 -8.96 22.53
C GLY A 61 15.37 -9.36 22.15
N ARG A 62 15.28 -10.59 21.60
CA ARG A 62 14.04 -11.25 21.19
C ARG A 62 13.43 -12.00 22.37
N THR A 63 12.88 -11.27 23.33
CA THR A 63 12.28 -11.87 24.55
C THR A 63 11.17 -12.88 24.24
N SER A 64 10.48 -12.73 23.10
CA SER A 64 9.52 -13.72 22.61
C SER A 64 10.12 -15.11 22.38
N GLU A 65 11.39 -15.20 22.01
CA GLU A 65 12.08 -16.48 21.75
C GLU A 65 12.60 -17.14 23.04
N GLN A 66 12.66 -16.40 24.16
CA GLN A 66 13.20 -16.86 25.45
C GLN A 66 12.13 -17.04 26.53
N THR A 67 10.85 -16.99 26.15
CA THR A 67 9.72 -16.95 27.09
C THR A 67 9.68 -18.20 27.98
N GLU A 68 9.99 -19.38 27.44
CA GLU A 68 9.97 -20.64 28.17
C GLU A 68 11.08 -20.71 29.25
N GLU A 69 12.25 -20.17 28.96
CA GLU A 69 13.39 -20.13 29.88
C GLU A 69 13.14 -19.18 31.07
N VAL A 70 12.49 -18.05 30.82
CA VAL A 70 12.10 -17.08 31.87
C VAL A 70 11.05 -17.67 32.79
N LEU A 71 10.01 -18.32 32.23
CA LEU A 71 8.96 -18.97 33.02
C LEU A 71 9.50 -20.09 33.91
N ARG A 72 10.44 -20.92 33.42
CA ARG A 72 11.09 -21.96 34.23
C ARG A 72 11.84 -21.43 35.44
N LYS A 73 12.43 -20.23 35.36
CA LYS A 73 13.17 -19.61 36.47
C LYS A 73 12.25 -18.99 37.53
N LEU A 74 11.07 -18.51 37.14
CA LEU A 74 10.11 -17.85 38.03
C LEU A 74 9.18 -18.84 38.76
N LEU A 75 8.96 -20.03 38.19
CA LEU A 75 8.06 -21.06 38.75
C LEU A 75 8.78 -22.14 39.56
N LYS A 76 10.07 -21.95 39.85
CA LYS A 76 10.85 -22.76 40.80
C LYS A 76 11.01 -22.00 42.11
#